data_AF-A0A6V7CLT1-F1
#
_entry.id   AF-A0A6V7CLT1-F1
#
_cell.length_a   1.000
_cell.length_b   1.000
_cell.length_c   1.000
_cell.angle_alpha   90.00
_cell.angle_beta   90.00
_cell.angle_gamma   90.00
#
_symmetry.space_group_name_H-M   'P 1'
#
loop_
_entity.id
_entity.type
_entity.pdbx_description
1 polymer ?
#
loop_
_entity_poly.entity_id
_entity_poly.type
_entity_poly.pdbx_seq_one_letter_code
_entity_poly.pdbx_strand_id
1 'polypeptide(L)'
;MSRARSPTSKRSKPDAKRTATAKPPERAIDAQPVRLVPSPTFDVDNLDFDHRPKRRVDDLPPRPPRKARTPTRCTVGYAFYEAEPGRPHSQRIPSVRLRGLWLEQLGFAVGCKLHITAREGELVVTVVER
;
A
#
# COMPACT_ATOMS: atom_id res chain seq x y z
N MET A 1 46.94 40.64 -11.56
CA MET A 1 46.30 41.05 -12.82
C MET A 1 44.78 40.95 -12.68
N SER A 2 44.11 42.07 -12.93
CA SER A 2 42.71 42.34 -13.30
C SER A 2 41.54 41.49 -12.73
N ARG A 3 40.64 42.17 -12.00
CA ARG A 3 39.25 41.80 -11.65
C ARG A 3 38.31 41.86 -12.87
N ALA A 4 37.33 40.96 -12.97
CA ALA A 4 35.94 41.19 -13.44
C ALA A 4 35.15 39.86 -13.36
N ARG A 5 34.18 39.72 -12.44
CA ARG A 5 32.71 39.93 -12.59
C ARG A 5 31.96 38.89 -13.45
N SER A 6 31.12 38.10 -12.78
CA SER A 6 30.04 37.28 -13.33
C SER A 6 29.01 38.12 -14.10
N PRO A 7 28.38 37.59 -15.17
CA PRO A 7 27.10 38.10 -15.65
C PRO A 7 25.97 37.13 -15.30
N THR A 8 25.08 37.60 -14.43
CA THR A 8 23.70 37.12 -14.31
C THR A 8 22.95 37.46 -15.60
N SER A 9 22.50 36.44 -16.34
CA SER A 9 21.59 36.63 -17.47
C SER A 9 20.18 36.22 -17.06
N LYS A 10 19.37 37.23 -16.74
CA LYS A 10 17.90 37.16 -16.80
C LYS A 10 17.49 37.47 -18.23
N ARG A 11 16.77 36.58 -18.91
CA ARG A 11 15.93 36.92 -20.09
C ARG A 11 14.92 35.80 -20.34
N SER A 12 13.69 35.98 -19.86
CA SER A 12 12.49 36.44 -20.60
C SER A 12 11.76 35.31 -21.32
N LYS A 13 10.52 35.11 -20.86
CA LYS A 13 9.47 34.24 -21.43
C LYS A 13 9.27 34.50 -22.94
N PRO A 14 8.93 33.47 -23.72
CA PRO A 14 8.01 33.60 -24.82
C PRO A 14 6.58 33.29 -24.35
N ASP A 15 5.70 34.25 -24.62
CA ASP A 15 4.24 34.14 -24.60
C ASP A 15 3.77 32.95 -25.45
N ALA A 16 3.22 31.93 -24.79
CA ALA A 16 2.38 30.93 -25.43
C ALA A 16 0.93 31.31 -25.16
N LYS A 17 0.27 31.80 -26.21
CA LYS A 17 -1.16 32.11 -26.28
C LYS A 17 -2.01 31.06 -25.56
N ARG A 18 -2.88 31.58 -24.68
CA ARG A 18 -4.06 30.93 -24.08
C ARG A 18 -4.74 29.97 -25.07
N THR A 19 -4.66 28.67 -24.82
CA THR A 19 -5.72 27.75 -25.20
C THR A 19 -6.60 27.60 -23.97
N ALA A 20 -7.78 28.22 -24.01
CA ALA A 20 -8.77 28.11 -22.95
C ALA A 20 -9.15 26.63 -22.79
N THR A 21 -8.76 26.04 -21.67
CA THR A 21 -9.30 24.76 -21.21
C THR A 21 -10.81 24.93 -21.11
N ALA A 22 -11.56 24.26 -21.98
CA ALA A 22 -13.01 24.20 -21.88
C ALA A 22 -13.36 23.69 -20.48
N LYS A 23 -14.01 24.52 -19.68
CA LYS A 23 -14.62 24.09 -18.42
C LYS A 23 -15.57 22.92 -18.75
N PRO A 24 -15.52 21.80 -18.02
CA PRO A 24 -16.57 20.81 -18.10
C PRO A 24 -17.92 21.49 -17.83
N PRO A 25 -19.01 21.12 -18.53
CA PRO A 25 -20.32 21.67 -18.20
C PRO A 25 -20.63 21.35 -16.74
N GLU A 26 -20.94 22.39 -15.98
CA GLU A 26 -21.42 22.29 -14.61
C GLU A 26 -22.68 21.43 -14.63
N ARG A 27 -22.56 20.18 -14.18
CA ARG A 27 -23.72 19.32 -14.01
C ARG A 27 -24.52 19.95 -12.88
N ALA A 28 -25.69 20.50 -13.21
CA ALA A 28 -26.70 20.80 -12.21
C ALA A 28 -26.98 19.50 -11.46
N ILE A 29 -26.53 19.42 -10.22
CA ILE A 29 -26.93 18.35 -9.32
C ILE A 29 -28.37 18.69 -8.99
N ASP A 30 -29.31 18.00 -9.61
CA ASP A 30 -30.72 18.08 -9.25
C ASP A 30 -30.82 17.67 -7.79
N ALA A 31 -30.94 18.66 -6.90
CA ALA A 31 -31.07 18.45 -5.47
C ALA A 31 -32.49 17.94 -5.18
N GLN A 32 -32.76 16.71 -5.60
CA GLN A 32 -33.89 15.96 -5.08
C GLN A 32 -33.70 15.90 -3.55
N PRO A 33 -34.69 16.31 -2.75
CA PRO A 33 -34.59 16.19 -1.31
C PRO A 33 -34.42 14.72 -0.98
N VAL A 34 -33.21 14.35 -0.53
CA VAL A 34 -32.91 13.02 -0.04
C VAL A 34 -33.86 12.77 1.12
N ARG A 35 -34.85 11.90 0.93
CA ARG A 35 -35.64 11.40 2.05
C ARG A 35 -34.67 10.64 2.95
N LEU A 36 -34.27 11.28 4.04
CA LEU A 36 -33.53 10.64 5.11
C LEU A 36 -34.37 9.46 5.58
N VAL A 37 -33.94 8.25 5.23
CA VAL A 37 -34.46 7.06 5.87
C VAL A 37 -34.03 7.20 7.33
N PRO A 38 -34.97 7.18 8.29
CA PRO A 38 -34.59 7.24 9.69
C PRO A 38 -33.57 6.15 9.96
N SER A 39 -32.50 6.50 10.70
CA SER A 39 -31.51 5.51 11.11
C SER A 39 -32.26 4.37 11.78
N PRO A 40 -31.97 3.10 11.42
CA PRO A 40 -32.66 1.97 12.03
C PRO A 40 -32.57 2.13 13.54
N THR A 41 -33.72 2.14 14.20
CA THR A 41 -33.77 2.18 15.66
C THR A 41 -33.04 0.93 16.13
N PHE A 42 -31.89 1.12 16.76
CA PHE A 42 -31.16 0.03 17.37
C PHE A 42 -32.00 -0.44 18.54
N ASP A 43 -32.78 -1.49 18.32
CA ASP A 43 -33.58 -2.11 19.34
C ASP A 43 -32.63 -2.87 20.27
N VAL A 44 -32.30 -2.23 21.39
CA VAL A 44 -31.33 -2.74 22.38
C VAL A 44 -31.84 -4.03 23.02
N ASP A 45 -33.16 -4.23 23.04
CA ASP A 45 -33.81 -5.41 23.62
C ASP A 45 -33.97 -6.55 22.59
N ASN A 46 -33.69 -6.29 21.32
CA ASN A 46 -33.69 -7.31 20.28
C ASN A 46 -32.38 -8.11 20.29
N LEU A 47 -32.30 -9.07 21.20
CA LEU A 47 -31.23 -10.08 21.27
C LEU A 47 -31.10 -10.90 19.97
N ASP A 48 -32.13 -10.92 19.12
CA ASP A 48 -32.18 -11.63 17.84
C ASP A 48 -31.57 -10.82 16.67
N PHE A 49 -31.24 -9.54 16.88
CA PHE A 49 -30.70 -8.65 15.84
C PHE A 49 -29.38 -9.16 15.25
N ASP A 50 -28.56 -9.82 16.07
CA ASP A 50 -27.28 -10.42 15.69
C ASP A 50 -27.35 -11.95 15.49
N HIS A 51 -28.53 -12.56 15.63
CA HIS A 51 -28.75 -13.98 15.32
C HIS A 51 -28.88 -14.20 13.81
N ARG A 52 -27.90 -13.71 13.03
CA ARG A 52 -27.66 -14.27 11.70
C ARG A 52 -27.29 -15.73 11.90
N PRO A 53 -28.03 -16.69 11.31
CA PRO A 53 -27.61 -18.09 11.37
C PRO A 53 -26.21 -18.17 10.78
N LYS A 54 -25.24 -18.57 11.63
CA LYS A 54 -23.87 -18.83 11.18
C LYS A 54 -23.98 -19.87 10.07
N ARG A 55 -23.65 -19.49 8.82
CA ARG A 55 -23.52 -20.46 7.73
C ARG A 55 -22.59 -21.56 8.24
N ARG A 56 -23.04 -22.81 8.21
CA ARG A 56 -22.20 -23.93 8.62
C ARG A 56 -20.96 -23.89 7.73
N VAL A 57 -19.78 -24.10 8.33
CA VAL A 57 -18.50 -24.04 7.59
C VAL A 57 -18.52 -25.01 6.40
N ASP A 58 -19.30 -26.08 6.51
CA ASP A 58 -19.51 -27.11 5.49
C ASP A 58 -20.33 -26.64 4.26
N ASP A 59 -21.08 -25.55 4.37
CA ASP A 59 -21.88 -24.98 3.25
C ASP A 59 -21.06 -24.00 2.39
N LEU A 60 -19.78 -23.77 2.73
CA LEU A 60 -18.89 -22.93 1.94
C LEU A 60 -18.23 -23.76 0.83
N PRO A 61 -18.24 -23.29 -0.43
CA PRO A 61 -17.51 -23.97 -1.49
C PRO A 61 -16.03 -24.09 -1.11
N PRO A 62 -15.37 -25.22 -1.41
CA PRO A 62 -13.97 -25.43 -1.06
C PRO A 62 -13.13 -24.30 -1.65
N ARG A 63 -12.29 -23.71 -0.81
CA ARG A 63 -11.41 -22.62 -1.25
C ARG A 63 -10.54 -23.14 -2.40
N PRO A 64 -10.50 -22.46 -3.55
CA PRO A 64 -9.66 -22.89 -4.66
C PRO A 64 -8.20 -23.02 -4.20
N PRO A 65 -7.45 -24.00 -4.73
CA PRO A 65 -6.08 -24.25 -4.33
C PRO A 65 -5.24 -22.98 -4.52
N ARG A 66 -4.42 -22.69 -3.52
CA ARG A 66 -3.52 -21.53 -3.55
C ARG A 66 -2.54 -21.73 -4.70
N LYS A 67 -2.60 -20.85 -5.70
CA LYS A 67 -1.63 -20.85 -6.81
C LYS A 67 -0.35 -20.17 -6.35
N ALA A 68 0.78 -20.83 -6.54
CA ALA A 68 2.08 -20.17 -6.42
C ALA A 68 2.16 -19.07 -7.51
N ARG A 69 2.29 -17.82 -7.07
CA ARG A 69 2.50 -16.67 -7.96
C ARG A 69 3.76 -15.96 -7.50
N THR A 70 4.79 -16.00 -8.33
CA THR A 70 6.02 -15.25 -8.09
C THR A 70 5.73 -13.76 -8.30
N PRO A 71 5.87 -12.91 -7.26
CA PRO A 71 5.70 -11.48 -7.41
C PRO A 71 6.87 -10.92 -8.22
N THR A 72 6.57 -10.16 -9.28
CA THR A 72 7.61 -9.53 -10.13
C THR A 72 8.14 -8.23 -9.51
N ARG A 73 7.32 -7.53 -8.70
CA ARG A 73 7.66 -6.27 -8.03
C ARG A 73 7.02 -6.24 -6.65
N CYS A 74 7.72 -5.67 -5.68
CA CYS A 74 7.18 -5.41 -4.35
C CYS A 74 7.48 -3.97 -3.91
N THR A 75 6.55 -3.37 -3.18
CA THR A 75 6.74 -2.05 -2.57
C THR A 75 7.34 -2.23 -1.19
N VAL A 76 8.39 -1.46 -0.89
CA VAL A 76 9.01 -1.44 0.43
C VAL A 76 8.04 -0.82 1.43
N GLY A 77 7.68 -1.59 2.46
CA GLY A 77 6.87 -1.11 3.58
C GLY A 77 7.74 -0.53 4.70
N TYR A 78 7.13 -0.28 5.85
CA TYR A 78 7.84 0.12 7.07
C TYR A 78 7.58 -0.86 8.21
N ALA A 79 8.60 -1.04 9.04
CA ALA A 79 8.53 -1.69 10.35
C ALA A 79 9.02 -0.69 11.42
N PHE A 80 8.79 -1.00 12.68
CA PHE A 80 9.22 -0.19 13.81
C PHE A 80 10.10 -1.03 14.72
N TYR A 81 11.22 -0.47 15.20
CA TYR A 81 11.80 -0.95 16.45
C TYR A 81 11.02 -0.39 17.63
N GLU A 82 11.01 -1.15 18.73
CA GLU A 82 10.52 -0.62 19.99
C GLU A 82 11.32 0.63 20.36
N ALA A 83 10.63 1.64 20.86
CA ALA A 83 11.28 2.87 21.28
C ALA A 83 11.97 2.61 22.63
N GLU A 84 13.23 3.01 22.76
CA GLU A 84 13.92 3.05 24.05
C GLU A 84 13.08 3.85 25.07
N PRO A 85 13.07 3.46 26.36
CA PRO A 85 12.37 4.20 27.39
C PRO A 85 12.80 5.68 27.38
N GLY A 86 11.85 6.58 27.16
CA GLY A 86 12.10 8.03 27.07
C GLY A 86 12.18 8.59 25.65
N ARG A 87 12.08 7.77 24.59
CA ARG A 87 11.92 8.26 23.22
C ARG A 87 10.42 8.31 22.83
N PRO A 88 9.87 9.46 22.42
CA PRO A 88 8.44 9.61 22.16
C PRO A 88 7.93 8.91 20.90
N HIS A 89 8.82 8.39 20.04
CA HIS A 89 8.42 7.75 18.79
C HIS A 89 9.35 6.59 18.40
N SER A 90 8.72 5.48 18.01
CA SER A 90 9.38 4.34 17.40
C SER A 90 9.95 4.71 16.03
N GLN A 91 11.17 4.25 15.75
CA GLN A 91 11.85 4.55 14.49
C GLN A 91 11.25 3.72 13.36
N ARG A 92 10.81 4.37 12.28
CA ARG A 92 10.38 3.71 11.02
C ARG A 92 11.58 3.21 10.24
N ILE A 93 11.54 1.96 9.83
CA ILE A 93 12.62 1.26 9.13
C ILE A 93 12.06 0.58 7.89
N PRO A 94 12.76 0.61 6.74
CA PRO A 94 12.31 -0.07 5.53
C PRO A 94 12.18 -1.58 5.76
N SER A 95 11.08 -2.17 5.29
CA SER A 95 10.79 -3.59 5.43
C SER A 95 10.31 -4.19 4.11
N VAL A 96 10.91 -5.31 3.70
CA VAL A 96 10.50 -6.12 2.55
C VAL A 96 9.92 -7.45 3.04
N ARG A 97 8.74 -7.84 2.54
CA ARG A 97 8.06 -9.08 2.92
C ARG A 97 7.91 -10.01 1.72
N LEU A 98 8.70 -11.08 1.69
CA LEU A 98 8.57 -12.17 0.72
C LEU A 98 7.75 -13.30 1.37
N ARG A 99 6.65 -13.72 0.74
CA ARG A 99 5.82 -14.83 1.24
C ARG A 99 5.10 -15.55 0.11
N GLY A 100 4.80 -16.83 0.33
CA GLY A 100 3.92 -17.64 -0.51
C GLY A 100 4.61 -18.84 -1.14
N LEU A 101 3.79 -19.71 -1.74
CA LEU A 101 4.21 -21.01 -2.30
C LEU A 101 5.26 -20.90 -3.42
N TRP A 102 5.44 -19.72 -4.01
CA TRP A 102 6.49 -19.50 -5.01
C TRP A 102 7.91 -19.56 -4.41
N LEU A 103 8.07 -19.27 -3.11
CA LEU A 103 9.34 -19.45 -2.41
C LEU A 103 9.68 -20.94 -2.27
N GLU A 104 8.69 -21.78 -1.94
CA GLU A 104 8.85 -23.23 -1.88
C GLU A 104 9.25 -23.81 -3.24
N GLN A 105 8.67 -23.30 -4.34
CA GLN A 105 9.06 -23.69 -5.70
C GLN A 105 10.51 -23.32 -6.05
N LEU A 106 11.07 -22.27 -5.44
CA LEU A 106 12.47 -21.89 -5.57
C LEU A 106 13.40 -22.66 -4.61
N GLY A 107 12.84 -23.55 -3.77
CA GLY A 107 13.59 -24.36 -2.83
C GLY A 107 13.81 -23.74 -1.45
N PHE A 108 13.09 -22.66 -1.12
CA PHE A 108 13.04 -22.11 0.24
C PHE A 108 12.01 -22.90 1.06
N ALA A 109 12.44 -23.53 2.14
CA ALA A 109 11.57 -24.22 3.08
C ALA A 109 11.72 -23.63 4.49
N VAL A 110 10.77 -23.95 5.36
CA VAL A 110 10.85 -23.62 6.79
C VAL A 110 12.04 -24.36 7.38
N GLY A 111 12.92 -23.63 8.07
CA GLY A 111 14.15 -24.20 8.66
C GLY A 111 15.40 -24.04 7.78
N CYS A 112 15.26 -23.69 6.50
CA CYS A 112 16.43 -23.44 5.65
C CYS A 112 17.26 -22.26 6.16
N LYS A 113 18.58 -22.38 6.08
CA LYS A 113 19.51 -21.26 6.30
C LYS A 113 19.71 -20.48 5.01
N LEU A 114 19.68 -19.15 5.13
CA LEU A 114 19.78 -18.24 4.01
C LEU A 114 21.10 -17.47 4.05
N HIS A 115 21.72 -17.28 2.89
CA HIS A 115 22.79 -16.32 2.69
C HIS A 115 22.22 -15.08 2.02
N ILE A 116 22.46 -13.94 2.65
CA ILE A 116 21.95 -12.64 2.19
C ILE A 116 23.15 -11.80 1.81
N THR A 117 23.19 -11.37 0.55
CA THR A 117 24.18 -10.40 0.07
C THR A 117 23.47 -9.12 -0.35
N ALA A 118 23.97 -8.00 0.13
CA ALA A 118 23.42 -6.67 -0.15
C ALA A 118 24.47 -5.84 -0.89
N ARG A 119 24.05 -5.20 -1.97
CA ARG A 119 24.82 -4.23 -2.76
C ARG A 119 23.96 -3.00 -3.01
N GLU A 120 24.54 -1.98 -3.64
CA GLU A 120 23.80 -0.75 -3.97
C GLU A 120 22.59 -1.08 -4.87
N GLY A 121 21.38 -0.97 -4.31
CA GLY A 121 20.12 -1.27 -5.00
C GLY A 121 19.76 -2.75 -5.14
N GLU A 122 20.60 -3.68 -4.68
CA GLU A 122 20.41 -5.12 -4.86
C GLU A 122 20.42 -5.88 -3.54
N LEU A 123 19.43 -6.77 -3.37
CA LEU A 123 19.35 -7.71 -2.27
C LEU A 123 19.20 -9.12 -2.85
N VAL A 124 20.25 -9.93 -2.75
CA VAL A 124 20.24 -11.32 -3.23
C VAL A 124 20.15 -12.25 -2.04
N VAL A 125 19.15 -13.14 -2.08
CA VAL A 125 18.90 -14.15 -1.03
C VAL A 125 19.03 -15.53 -1.66
N THR A 126 19.93 -16.35 -1.13
CA THR A 126 20.16 -17.73 -1.58
C THR A 126 19.99 -18.71 -0.42
N VAL A 127 19.56 -19.93 -0.73
CA VAL A 127 19.50 -21.03 0.25
C VAL A 127 20.88 -21.68 0.34
N VAL A 128 21.38 -21.88 1.57
CA VAL A 128 22.71 -22.47 1.82
C VAL A 128 22.57 -23.91 2.31
N GLU A 129 21.66 -24.13 3.25
CA GLU A 129 21.40 -25.43 3.88
C GLU A 129 19.89 -25.61 4.06
N ARG A 130 19.42 -26.85 3.90
CA ARG A 130 18.01 -27.24 4.07
C ARG A 130 17.80 -27.98 5.37
#